data_AF-A0ABD3TJ10-F1
#
_entry.id   AF-A0ABD3TJ10-F1
#
_cell.length_a   1.000
_cell.length_b   1.000
_cell.length_c   1.000
_cell.angle_alpha   90.00
_cell.angle_beta   90.00
_cell.angle_gamma   90.00
#
_symmetry.space_group_name_H-M   'P 1'
#
loop_
_entity.id
_entity.type
_entity.pdbx_description
1 polymer ?
#
loop_
_entity_poly.entity_id
_entity_poly.type
_entity_poly.pdbx_seq_one_letter_code
_entity_poly.pdbx_strand_id
1 'polypeptide(L)'
;MSQLFNVLALLLVASFFLVERSSASPSSRDNDEFDVKESIEIIINHPLNKERPASYLLGPPLTEEEIVLTLKPVLETRDVSHFDGLIQLYKVTNGLKTLEAEADGHPLKDIWLIPGYYLLSVHEVVETLSIMMRTSGVWIPSWLPLFASRTGDFVVFDTENGHIHEILTKESLRWEVAPNLQAFIHGIAKQLRDGRILLNENGLYDVIITDSQKHEIYEDSILDAPFVSPNARNTFNIEIVVHEENVGVPNLDFNCTNMPRVCQNIRNAIASGKTRSLQRITDKNQIKKNRQAACGKVTCTAPNNSCDEYPFASTSQGGAGATTMCVPLSENNSQGGQLAGFYRKNNVKDKDWFNMRSP
;
A
#
# COMPACT_ATOMS: atom_id res chain seq x y z
N MET A 1 14.47 -10.54 -7.70
CA MET A 1 13.93 -9.92 -6.47
C MET A 1 12.72 -9.04 -6.75
N SER A 2 12.75 -8.05 -7.66
CA SER A 2 11.60 -7.13 -7.84
C SER A 2 10.31 -7.76 -8.42
N GLN A 3 10.40 -8.84 -9.21
CA GLN A 3 9.22 -9.45 -9.82
C GLN A 3 8.31 -10.16 -8.81
N LEU A 4 8.85 -10.89 -7.83
CA LEU A 4 8.03 -11.54 -6.79
C LEU A 4 7.27 -10.54 -5.92
N PHE A 5 7.85 -9.35 -5.71
CA PHE A 5 7.25 -8.30 -4.93
C PHE A 5 6.00 -7.69 -5.62
N ASN A 6 6.11 -7.43 -6.93
CA ASN A 6 5.01 -6.88 -7.74
C ASN A 6 3.79 -7.80 -7.76
N VAL A 7 4.04 -9.09 -7.96
CA VAL A 7 3.03 -10.16 -7.94
C VAL A 7 2.28 -10.17 -6.61
N LEU A 8 3.00 -10.01 -5.50
CA LEU A 8 2.45 -10.09 -4.16
C LEU A 8 1.54 -8.91 -3.81
N ALA A 9 1.93 -7.69 -4.22
CA ALA A 9 1.12 -6.49 -4.04
C ALA A 9 -0.21 -6.59 -4.78
N LEU A 10 -0.18 -7.12 -6.01
CA LEU A 10 -1.37 -7.28 -6.84
C LEU A 10 -2.23 -8.49 -6.41
N LEU A 11 -1.62 -9.53 -5.82
CA LEU A 11 -2.35 -10.62 -5.17
C LEU A 11 -3.12 -10.14 -3.93
N LEU A 12 -2.63 -9.14 -3.18
CA LEU A 12 -3.40 -8.54 -2.10
C LEU A 12 -4.65 -7.81 -2.62
N VAL A 13 -4.55 -7.15 -3.78
CA VAL A 13 -5.70 -6.56 -4.46
C VAL A 13 -6.68 -7.64 -4.90
N ALA A 14 -6.20 -8.75 -5.46
CA ALA A 14 -7.06 -9.88 -5.83
C ALA A 14 -7.78 -10.51 -4.61
N SER A 15 -7.09 -10.60 -3.47
CA SER A 15 -7.63 -11.18 -2.23
C SER A 15 -8.76 -10.36 -1.61
N PHE A 16 -8.78 -9.05 -1.85
CA PHE A 16 -9.87 -8.15 -1.43
C PHE A 16 -11.23 -8.61 -2.01
N PHE A 17 -11.25 -9.05 -3.26
CA PHE A 17 -12.49 -9.46 -3.94
C PHE A 17 -13.02 -10.84 -3.52
N LEU A 18 -12.14 -11.75 -3.10
CA LEU A 18 -12.54 -13.06 -2.58
C LEU A 18 -13.29 -12.92 -1.25
N VAL A 19 -13.00 -11.88 -0.46
CA VAL A 19 -13.66 -11.61 0.82
C VAL A 19 -15.04 -10.96 0.64
N GLU A 20 -15.17 -9.93 -0.18
CA GLU A 20 -16.45 -9.23 -0.40
C GLU A 20 -17.53 -10.13 -1.01
N ARG A 21 -17.15 -11.13 -1.83
CA ARG A 21 -18.10 -12.12 -2.34
C ARG A 21 -18.63 -13.07 -1.25
N SER A 22 -17.92 -13.24 -0.14
CA SER A 22 -18.30 -14.16 0.94
C SER A 22 -19.21 -13.53 2.00
N SER A 23 -19.25 -12.20 2.10
CA SER A 23 -19.93 -11.46 3.18
C SER A 23 -21.31 -10.88 2.78
N ALA A 24 -21.80 -11.09 1.57
CA ALA A 24 -23.04 -10.47 1.10
C ALA A 24 -24.33 -11.20 1.57
N SER A 25 -24.91 -10.72 2.67
CA SER A 25 -26.37 -10.62 2.84
C SER A 25 -26.76 -9.15 2.58
N PRO A 26 -27.74 -8.86 1.70
CA PRO A 26 -28.00 -7.49 1.26
C PRO A 26 -28.76 -6.71 2.34
N SER A 27 -28.04 -6.01 3.21
CA SER A 27 -28.60 -4.92 4.01
C SER A 27 -28.15 -3.58 3.46
N SER A 28 -29.16 -2.77 3.11
CA SER A 28 -29.14 -1.53 2.34
C SER A 28 -28.44 -0.33 3.02
N ARG A 29 -27.14 -0.39 3.31
CA ARG A 29 -26.41 0.77 3.86
C ARG A 29 -25.00 1.08 3.33
N ASP A 30 -24.47 0.34 2.36
CA ASP A 30 -23.24 0.73 1.66
C ASP A 30 -23.53 0.99 0.18
N ASN A 31 -24.15 2.13 -0.10
CA ASN A 31 -24.11 2.75 -1.43
C ASN A 31 -22.96 3.77 -1.45
N ASP A 32 -21.77 3.36 -0.99
CA ASP A 32 -20.53 4.02 -1.43
C ASP A 32 -20.34 3.59 -2.88
N GLU A 33 -21.00 4.31 -3.78
CA GLU A 33 -20.66 4.32 -5.20
C GLU A 33 -19.18 4.70 -5.26
N PHE A 34 -18.32 3.70 -5.44
CA PHE A 34 -16.88 3.83 -5.38
C PHE A 34 -16.42 5.01 -6.26
N ASP A 35 -16.06 6.15 -5.64
CA ASP A 35 -15.56 7.28 -6.41
C ASP A 35 -14.16 6.93 -6.92
N VAL A 36 -14.12 6.51 -8.19
CA VAL A 36 -12.90 6.16 -8.91
C VAL A 36 -11.99 7.37 -8.98
N LYS A 37 -12.53 8.58 -9.12
CA LYS A 37 -11.73 9.81 -9.15
C LYS A 37 -11.02 10.02 -7.82
N GLU A 38 -11.74 9.91 -6.70
CA GLU A 38 -11.13 9.99 -5.36
C GLU A 38 -10.06 8.89 -5.18
N SER A 39 -10.35 7.68 -5.62
CA SER A 39 -9.42 6.55 -5.51
C SER A 39 -8.14 6.78 -6.32
N ILE A 40 -8.24 7.32 -7.55
CA ILE A 40 -7.09 7.70 -8.36
C ILE A 40 -6.32 8.84 -7.70
N GLU A 41 -7.01 9.86 -7.16
CA GLU A 41 -6.38 10.98 -6.46
C GLU A 41 -5.60 10.49 -5.23
N ILE A 42 -6.11 9.51 -4.48
CA ILE A 42 -5.38 8.88 -3.38
C ILE A 42 -4.08 8.24 -3.89
N ILE A 43 -4.16 7.43 -4.95
CA ILE A 43 -3.00 6.73 -5.53
C ILE A 43 -1.96 7.74 -6.01
N ILE A 44 -2.39 8.74 -6.77
CA ILE A 44 -1.53 9.78 -7.33
C ILE A 44 -0.87 10.60 -6.22
N ASN A 45 -1.61 11.00 -5.19
CA ASN A 45 -1.10 11.88 -4.14
C ASN A 45 -0.29 11.15 -3.07
N HIS A 46 -0.42 9.83 -2.95
CA HIS A 46 0.27 9.07 -1.91
C HIS A 46 1.81 9.17 -2.01
N PRO A 47 2.44 9.02 -3.20
CA PRO A 47 3.87 9.33 -3.39
C PRO A 47 4.23 10.81 -3.16
N LEU A 48 3.34 11.74 -3.54
CA LEU A 48 3.58 13.20 -3.50
C LEU A 48 3.69 13.77 -2.08
N ASN A 49 2.95 13.18 -1.14
CA ASN A 49 2.93 13.60 0.25
C ASN A 49 4.24 13.35 1.03
N LYS A 50 5.23 12.66 0.45
CA LYS A 50 6.54 12.35 1.06
C LYS A 50 7.71 13.18 0.49
N GLU A 51 7.49 14.44 0.13
CA GLU A 51 8.51 15.35 -0.45
C GLU A 51 9.15 14.88 -1.77
N ARG A 52 8.49 13.95 -2.49
CA ARG A 52 8.82 13.58 -3.87
C ARG A 52 7.73 14.10 -4.79
N PRO A 53 7.74 15.39 -5.21
CA PRO A 53 6.65 15.95 -5.99
C PRO A 53 6.69 15.43 -7.43
N ALA A 54 6.39 14.15 -7.68
CA ALA A 54 6.24 13.56 -9.01
C ALA A 54 5.01 14.05 -9.79
N SER A 55 4.28 15.07 -9.31
CA SER A 55 3.07 15.60 -9.96
C SER A 55 3.38 16.26 -11.29
N TYR A 56 4.60 16.80 -11.46
CA TYR A 56 5.06 17.34 -12.75
C TYR A 56 5.27 16.24 -13.81
N LEU A 57 5.41 14.98 -13.36
CA LEU A 57 5.61 13.83 -14.23
C LEU A 57 4.30 13.17 -14.65
N LEU A 58 3.17 13.59 -14.10
CA LEU A 58 1.87 13.15 -14.57
C LEU A 58 1.54 13.87 -15.88
N GLY A 59 1.11 13.08 -16.86
CA GLY A 59 0.56 13.58 -18.10
C GLY A 59 -0.72 14.37 -17.83
N PRO A 60 -0.99 15.43 -18.61
CA PRO A 60 -2.21 16.20 -18.45
C PRO A 60 -3.45 15.30 -18.64
N PRO A 61 -4.56 15.58 -17.94
CA PRO A 61 -5.80 14.84 -18.13
C PRO A 61 -6.30 14.99 -19.58
N LEU A 62 -6.97 13.96 -20.08
CA LEU A 62 -7.60 13.97 -21.40
C LEU A 62 -9.11 14.18 -21.32
N THR A 63 -9.66 14.73 -22.38
CA THR A 63 -11.10 14.69 -22.64
C THR A 63 -11.52 13.28 -23.07
N GLU A 64 -12.81 12.98 -22.91
CA GLU A 64 -13.38 11.70 -23.37
C GLU A 64 -13.21 11.51 -24.87
N GLU A 65 -13.36 12.58 -25.65
CA GLU A 65 -13.18 12.56 -27.10
C GLU A 65 -11.75 12.19 -27.48
N GLU A 66 -10.74 12.79 -26.83
CA GLU A 66 -9.34 12.44 -27.05
C GLU A 66 -9.07 10.97 -26.73
N ILE A 67 -9.58 10.46 -25.60
CA ILE A 67 -9.41 9.06 -25.19
C ILE A 67 -10.02 8.12 -26.24
N VAL A 68 -11.27 8.36 -26.62
CA VAL A 68 -12.01 7.52 -27.57
C VAL A 68 -11.36 7.57 -28.96
N LEU A 69 -10.96 8.74 -29.43
CA LEU A 69 -10.30 8.89 -30.73
C LEU A 69 -8.96 8.17 -30.79
N THR A 70 -8.14 8.28 -29.75
CA THR A 70 -6.84 7.60 -29.70
C THR A 70 -6.99 6.08 -29.59
N LEU A 71 -7.94 5.59 -28.80
CA LEU A 71 -8.17 4.15 -28.65
C LEU A 71 -8.95 3.54 -29.81
N LYS A 72 -9.63 4.35 -30.63
CA LYS A 72 -10.47 3.90 -31.76
C LYS A 72 -9.85 2.77 -32.60
N PRO A 73 -8.57 2.82 -33.03
CA PRO A 73 -7.97 1.75 -33.84
C PRO A 73 -7.96 0.37 -33.15
N VAL A 74 -8.12 0.34 -31.82
CA VAL A 74 -8.12 -0.85 -30.99
C VAL A 74 -9.54 -1.24 -30.55
N LEU A 75 -10.49 -0.30 -30.55
CA LEU A 75 -11.84 -0.47 -30.00
C LEU A 75 -12.92 -0.79 -31.03
N GLU A 76 -12.63 -0.67 -32.32
CA GLU A 76 -13.62 -0.65 -33.40
C GLU A 76 -14.60 -1.85 -33.46
N THR A 77 -14.36 -2.94 -32.73
CA THR A 77 -15.25 -4.10 -32.64
C THR A 77 -15.58 -4.56 -31.21
N ARG A 78 -15.30 -3.76 -30.17
CA ARG A 78 -15.33 -4.20 -28.77
C ARG A 78 -16.48 -3.60 -27.98
N ASP A 79 -16.93 -4.33 -26.95
CA ASP A 79 -17.96 -3.86 -26.03
C ASP A 79 -17.40 -2.73 -25.16
N VAL A 80 -17.93 -1.53 -25.33
CA VAL A 80 -17.50 -0.33 -24.60
C VAL A 80 -18.21 -0.16 -23.26
N SER A 81 -19.15 -1.04 -22.90
CA SER A 81 -19.90 -0.94 -21.64
C SER A 81 -19.01 -1.04 -20.38
N HIS A 82 -17.80 -1.56 -20.52
CA HIS A 82 -16.82 -1.69 -19.44
C HIS A 82 -15.82 -0.53 -19.35
N PHE A 83 -15.95 0.51 -20.17
CA PHE A 83 -14.90 1.52 -20.36
C PHE A 83 -14.97 2.69 -19.39
N ASP A 84 -16.01 2.79 -18.57
CA ASP A 84 -16.20 3.92 -17.66
C ASP A 84 -14.99 4.15 -16.75
N GLY A 85 -14.43 3.07 -16.17
CA GLY A 85 -13.22 3.17 -15.34
C GLY A 85 -11.99 3.62 -16.13
N LEU A 86 -11.88 3.23 -17.40
CA LEU A 86 -10.77 3.61 -18.28
C LEU A 86 -10.83 5.10 -18.62
N ILE A 87 -12.04 5.58 -18.95
CA ILE A 87 -12.29 7.00 -19.23
C ILE A 87 -12.02 7.83 -17.99
N GLN A 88 -12.49 7.39 -16.82
CA GLN A 88 -12.26 8.09 -15.55
C GLN A 88 -10.76 8.15 -15.19
N LEU A 89 -10.01 7.08 -15.42
CA LEU A 89 -8.55 7.06 -15.22
C LEU A 89 -7.84 8.14 -16.04
N TYR A 90 -8.09 8.16 -17.35
CA TYR A 90 -7.43 9.09 -18.26
C TYR A 90 -7.94 10.53 -18.18
N LYS A 91 -9.15 10.76 -17.64
CA LYS A 91 -9.65 12.09 -17.26
C LYS A 91 -8.93 12.69 -16.05
N VAL A 92 -8.22 11.87 -15.26
CA VAL A 92 -7.38 12.37 -14.15
C VAL A 92 -5.94 12.58 -14.61
N THR A 93 -5.36 11.64 -15.37
CA THR A 93 -3.99 11.78 -15.89
C THR A 93 -3.74 10.92 -17.12
N ASN A 94 -2.99 11.44 -18.10
CA ASN A 94 -2.55 10.70 -19.28
C ASN A 94 -1.24 9.94 -19.07
N GLY A 95 -1.20 9.08 -18.06
CA GLY A 95 0.00 8.32 -17.71
C GLY A 95 1.14 9.18 -17.20
N LEU A 96 2.34 8.60 -17.12
CA LEU A 96 3.55 9.33 -16.75
C LEU A 96 4.21 9.90 -18.01
N LYS A 97 4.72 11.13 -17.93
CA LYS A 97 5.50 11.79 -18.98
C LYS A 97 6.87 11.17 -19.07
N THR A 98 6.95 10.06 -19.79
CA THR A 98 8.13 9.20 -19.80
C THR A 98 9.37 9.90 -20.37
N LEU A 99 9.20 10.63 -21.48
CA LEU A 99 10.29 11.31 -22.19
C LEU A 99 10.82 12.58 -21.48
N GLU A 100 9.97 13.33 -20.78
CA GLU A 100 10.38 14.55 -20.06
C GLU A 100 11.19 14.19 -18.80
N ALA A 101 10.83 13.11 -18.11
CA ALA A 101 11.58 12.60 -16.96
C ALA A 101 13.04 12.28 -17.33
N GLU A 102 13.25 11.52 -18.42
CA GLU A 102 14.59 11.13 -18.87
C GLU A 102 15.43 12.33 -19.33
N ALA A 103 14.80 13.32 -19.97
CA ALA A 103 15.47 14.53 -20.45
C ALA A 103 15.98 15.44 -19.31
N ASP A 104 15.26 15.49 -18.18
CA ASP A 104 15.64 16.27 -16.99
C ASP A 104 16.62 15.53 -16.07
N GLY A 105 17.15 14.38 -16.49
CA GLY A 105 18.08 13.59 -15.70
C GLY A 105 17.43 12.90 -14.49
N HIS A 106 16.09 12.86 -14.45
CA HIS A 106 15.30 12.07 -13.52
C HIS A 106 14.95 10.75 -14.19
N PRO A 107 15.75 9.71 -13.99
CA PRO A 107 15.52 8.47 -14.69
C PRO A 107 14.12 7.95 -14.31
N LEU A 108 13.32 7.59 -15.32
CA LEU A 108 11.97 7.02 -15.25
C LEU A 108 11.76 5.91 -14.19
N LYS A 109 12.88 5.39 -13.69
CA LYS A 109 13.05 4.19 -12.89
C LYS A 109 12.61 4.30 -11.43
N ASP A 110 12.30 5.49 -10.93
CA ASP A 110 12.05 5.73 -9.49
C ASP A 110 10.61 6.16 -9.15
N ILE A 111 9.68 6.15 -10.12
CA ILE A 111 8.30 6.60 -9.91
C ILE A 111 7.33 5.54 -10.39
N TRP A 112 6.83 4.79 -9.42
CA TRP A 112 5.79 3.79 -9.61
C TRP A 112 4.47 4.44 -9.20
N LEU A 113 3.45 4.37 -10.07
CA LEU A 113 2.12 4.88 -9.69
C LEU A 113 1.45 3.88 -8.75
N ILE A 114 1.56 2.60 -9.11
CA ILE A 114 1.16 1.46 -8.28
C ILE A 114 2.38 0.54 -8.06
N PRO A 115 2.40 -0.35 -7.07
CA PRO A 115 3.56 -1.20 -6.77
C PRO A 115 4.17 -1.89 -7.99
N GLY A 116 5.35 -1.45 -8.42
CA GLY A 116 6.10 -2.03 -9.52
C GLY A 116 5.76 -1.55 -10.92
N TYR A 117 4.69 -0.76 -11.07
CA TYR A 117 4.18 -0.36 -12.37
C TYR A 117 3.94 1.15 -12.49
N TYR A 118 4.24 1.67 -13.68
CA TYR A 118 3.87 3.02 -14.11
C TYR A 118 2.68 2.96 -15.05
N LEU A 119 1.86 4.01 -15.07
CA LEU A 119 0.71 4.13 -15.98
C LEU A 119 1.20 4.62 -17.34
N LEU A 120 0.83 3.88 -18.39
CA LEU A 120 1.08 4.26 -19.77
C LEU A 120 0.11 5.37 -20.20
N SER A 121 0.59 6.32 -20.99
CA SER A 121 -0.28 7.25 -21.72
C SER A 121 -1.13 6.50 -22.74
N VAL A 122 -2.28 7.06 -23.13
CA VAL A 122 -3.18 6.40 -24.11
C VAL A 122 -2.48 6.08 -25.43
N HIS A 123 -1.51 6.91 -25.85
CA HIS A 123 -0.71 6.64 -27.05
C HIS A 123 0.24 5.44 -26.84
N GLU A 124 0.95 5.38 -25.70
CA GLU A 124 1.82 4.26 -25.36
C GLU A 124 1.05 2.94 -25.23
N VAL A 125 -0.21 2.97 -24.76
CA VAL A 125 -1.08 1.78 -24.74
C VAL A 125 -1.24 1.20 -26.15
N VAL A 126 -1.57 2.03 -27.13
CA VAL A 126 -1.80 1.62 -28.53
C VAL A 126 -0.49 1.12 -29.17
N GLU A 127 0.61 1.83 -28.95
CA GLU A 127 1.92 1.45 -29.46
C GLU A 127 2.40 0.13 -28.85
N THR A 128 2.30 0.00 -27.52
CA THR A 128 2.70 -1.21 -26.78
C THR A 128 1.89 -2.41 -27.22
N LEU A 129 0.56 -2.27 -27.35
CA LEU A 129 -0.28 -3.33 -27.87
C LEU A 129 0.17 -3.76 -29.27
N SER A 130 0.41 -2.80 -30.17
CA SER A 130 0.87 -3.08 -31.54
C SER A 130 2.21 -3.82 -31.56
N ILE A 131 3.13 -3.49 -30.65
CA ILE A 131 4.40 -4.19 -30.48
C ILE A 131 4.15 -5.62 -29.98
N MET A 132 3.41 -5.78 -28.89
CA MET A 132 3.17 -7.09 -28.27
C MET A 132 2.43 -8.04 -29.20
N MET A 133 1.44 -7.57 -29.96
CA MET A 133 0.77 -8.37 -30.99
C MET A 133 1.73 -8.90 -32.07
N ARG A 134 2.86 -8.23 -32.32
CA ARG A 134 3.86 -8.65 -33.31
C ARG A 134 4.98 -9.50 -32.72
N THR A 135 5.33 -9.27 -31.46
CA THR A 135 6.53 -9.85 -30.83
C THR A 135 6.23 -10.94 -29.81
N SER A 136 5.01 -11.00 -29.28
CA SER A 136 4.64 -11.90 -28.19
C SER A 136 3.60 -12.93 -28.65
N GLY A 137 3.96 -14.21 -28.54
CA GLY A 137 3.03 -15.32 -28.78
C GLY A 137 2.03 -15.56 -27.66
N VAL A 138 2.13 -14.83 -26.54
CA VAL A 138 1.26 -14.98 -25.35
C VAL A 138 0.22 -13.87 -25.21
N TRP A 139 0.29 -12.83 -26.04
CA TRP A 139 -0.61 -11.68 -25.96
C TRP A 139 -2.03 -12.02 -26.44
N ILE A 140 -3.04 -11.52 -25.71
CA ILE A 140 -4.44 -11.66 -26.09
C ILE A 140 -4.88 -10.34 -26.73
N PRO A 141 -5.44 -10.33 -27.95
CA PRO A 141 -5.79 -9.09 -28.64
C PRO A 141 -6.70 -8.17 -27.82
N SER A 142 -7.66 -8.73 -27.05
CA SER A 142 -8.59 -7.97 -26.21
C SER A 142 -7.93 -7.26 -25.02
N TRP A 143 -6.67 -7.55 -24.71
CA TRP A 143 -5.98 -7.04 -23.53
C TRP A 143 -5.21 -5.75 -23.84
N LEU A 144 -5.69 -4.63 -23.27
CA LEU A 144 -5.03 -3.32 -23.34
C LEU A 144 -3.98 -3.20 -22.23
N PRO A 145 -2.70 -2.94 -22.53
CA PRO A 145 -1.68 -2.70 -21.50
C PRO A 145 -1.88 -1.33 -20.88
N LEU A 146 -2.40 -1.28 -19.65
CA LEU A 146 -2.61 0.00 -18.95
C LEU A 146 -1.38 0.39 -18.14
N PHE A 147 -0.79 -0.56 -17.42
CA PHE A 147 0.40 -0.33 -16.63
C PHE A 147 1.54 -1.23 -17.09
N ALA A 148 2.75 -0.68 -17.05
CA ALA A 148 3.96 -1.39 -17.43
C ALA A 148 4.98 -1.36 -16.30
N SER A 149 5.77 -2.42 -16.20
CA SER A 149 6.91 -2.52 -15.30
C SER A 149 8.22 -2.27 -16.05
N ARG A 150 9.33 -2.16 -15.31
CA ARG A 150 10.68 -2.07 -15.88
C ARG A 150 11.17 -3.38 -16.50
N THR A 151 10.56 -4.50 -16.14
CA THR A 151 10.99 -5.84 -16.56
C THR A 151 10.30 -6.33 -17.82
N GLY A 152 9.32 -5.56 -18.33
CA GLY A 152 8.49 -5.91 -19.48
C GLY A 152 7.20 -6.64 -19.12
N ASP A 153 6.80 -6.57 -17.85
CA ASP A 153 5.54 -7.13 -17.33
C ASP A 153 4.44 -6.06 -17.36
N PHE A 154 3.17 -6.49 -17.44
CA PHE A 154 2.04 -5.58 -17.65
C PHE A 154 0.87 -5.88 -16.73
N VAL A 155 0.14 -4.82 -16.34
CA VAL A 155 -1.25 -4.93 -15.89
C VAL A 155 -2.14 -4.49 -17.04
N VAL A 156 -3.05 -5.36 -17.44
CA VAL A 156 -3.87 -5.20 -18.64
C VAL A 156 -5.36 -5.16 -18.31
N PHE A 157 -6.11 -4.41 -19.11
CA PHE A 157 -7.56 -4.38 -19.10
C PHE A 157 -8.10 -5.22 -20.26
N ASP A 158 -8.90 -6.23 -19.92
CA ASP A 158 -9.62 -7.04 -20.88
C ASP A 158 -10.86 -6.29 -21.37
N THR A 159 -10.76 -5.74 -22.57
CA THR A 159 -11.85 -4.96 -23.19
C THR A 159 -13.09 -5.78 -23.56
N GLU A 160 -13.04 -7.11 -23.53
CA GLU A 160 -14.21 -7.95 -23.79
C GLU A 160 -15.03 -8.23 -22.52
N ASN A 161 -14.36 -8.44 -21.39
CA ASN A 161 -15.02 -8.85 -20.13
C ASN A 161 -14.95 -7.78 -19.03
N GLY A 162 -14.16 -6.73 -19.24
CA GLY A 162 -13.88 -5.67 -18.27
C GLY A 162 -12.84 -6.03 -17.21
N HIS A 163 -12.35 -7.27 -17.16
CA HIS A 163 -11.47 -7.76 -16.11
C HIS A 163 -10.06 -7.16 -16.19
N ILE A 164 -9.35 -7.17 -15.05
CA ILE A 164 -7.95 -6.75 -14.97
C ILE A 164 -7.07 -7.98 -14.75
N HIS A 165 -6.01 -8.10 -15.56
CA HIS A 165 -5.03 -9.17 -15.45
C HIS A 165 -3.63 -8.64 -15.24
N GLU A 166 -2.79 -9.40 -14.56
CA GLU A 166 -1.34 -9.22 -14.55
C GLU A 166 -0.71 -10.24 -15.49
N ILE A 167 0.32 -9.80 -16.24
CA ILE A 167 1.08 -10.62 -17.17
C ILE A 167 2.55 -10.48 -16.86
N LEU A 168 3.19 -11.60 -16.53
CA LEU A 168 4.64 -11.72 -16.47
C LEU A 168 5.15 -12.29 -17.79
N THR A 169 5.73 -11.43 -18.63
CA THR A 169 5.97 -11.78 -20.04
C THR A 169 7.10 -12.77 -20.20
N LYS A 170 8.15 -12.66 -19.37
CA LYS A 170 9.31 -13.58 -19.40
C LYS A 170 8.93 -14.98 -18.93
N GLU A 171 8.07 -15.05 -17.92
CA GLU A 171 7.61 -16.29 -17.29
C GLU A 171 6.40 -16.89 -18.04
N SER A 172 5.82 -16.15 -18.99
CA SER A 172 4.58 -16.53 -19.70
C SER A 172 3.42 -16.84 -18.76
N LEU A 173 3.37 -16.14 -17.61
CA LEU A 173 2.31 -16.29 -16.61
C LEU A 173 1.29 -15.16 -16.73
N ARG A 174 0.03 -15.48 -16.46
CA ARG A 174 -1.08 -14.52 -16.42
C ARG A 174 -2.16 -14.96 -15.45
N TRP A 175 -2.78 -14.01 -14.75
CA TRP A 175 -3.92 -14.25 -13.86
C TRP A 175 -4.78 -12.99 -13.73
N GLU A 176 -6.03 -13.18 -13.34
CA GLU A 176 -6.94 -12.07 -12.99
C GLU A 176 -6.55 -11.48 -11.63
N VAL A 177 -6.47 -10.15 -11.55
CA VAL A 177 -6.17 -9.41 -10.32
C VAL A 177 -7.36 -8.58 -9.84
N ALA A 178 -8.33 -8.28 -10.71
CA ALA A 178 -9.57 -7.63 -10.32
C ALA A 178 -10.70 -7.88 -11.35
N PRO A 179 -11.98 -7.85 -10.92
CA PRO A 179 -13.11 -8.06 -11.80
C PRO A 179 -13.39 -6.86 -12.74
N ASN A 180 -12.91 -5.67 -12.40
CA ASN A 180 -12.95 -4.48 -13.26
C ASN A 180 -11.94 -3.41 -12.83
N LEU A 181 -11.76 -2.38 -13.64
CA LEU A 181 -10.79 -1.31 -13.38
C LEU A 181 -11.15 -0.47 -12.15
N GLN A 182 -12.42 -0.19 -11.92
CA GLN A 182 -12.87 0.58 -10.75
C GLN A 182 -12.50 -0.16 -9.46
N ALA A 183 -12.80 -1.45 -9.42
CA ALA A 183 -12.47 -2.35 -8.34
C ALA A 183 -10.95 -2.41 -8.11
N PHE A 184 -10.17 -2.56 -9.18
CA PHE A 184 -8.70 -2.57 -9.12
C PHE A 184 -8.11 -1.32 -8.47
N ILE A 185 -8.50 -0.14 -8.98
CA ILE A 185 -8.04 1.16 -8.50
C ILE A 185 -8.48 1.38 -7.05
N HIS A 186 -9.74 1.08 -6.73
CA HIS A 186 -10.24 1.21 -5.36
C HIS A 186 -9.48 0.31 -4.39
N GLY A 187 -9.22 -0.95 -4.78
CA GLY A 187 -8.45 -1.90 -4.00
C GLY A 187 -7.08 -1.35 -3.64
N ILE A 188 -6.31 -0.84 -4.62
CA ILE A 188 -5.00 -0.21 -4.38
C ILE A 188 -5.14 0.99 -3.43
N ALA A 189 -6.07 1.92 -3.71
CA ALA A 189 -6.28 3.12 -2.89
C ALA A 189 -6.60 2.77 -1.44
N LYS A 190 -7.41 1.73 -1.21
CA LYS A 190 -7.72 1.21 0.12
C LYS A 190 -6.48 0.65 0.81
N GLN A 191 -5.69 -0.18 0.13
CA GLN A 191 -4.45 -0.74 0.71
C GLN A 191 -3.44 0.36 1.08
N LEU A 192 -3.35 1.44 0.29
CA LEU A 192 -2.54 2.62 0.60
C LEU A 192 -3.08 3.38 1.84
N ARG A 193 -4.40 3.60 1.91
CA ARG A 193 -5.06 4.23 3.07
C ARG A 193 -4.86 3.43 4.36
N ASP A 194 -4.95 2.11 4.25
CA ASP A 194 -4.79 1.18 5.37
C ASP A 194 -3.31 0.97 5.76
N GLY A 195 -2.38 1.56 5.01
CA GLY A 195 -0.94 1.45 5.25
C GLY A 195 -0.39 0.05 5.02
N ARG A 196 -1.09 -0.79 4.23
CA ARG A 196 -0.63 -2.14 3.85
C ARG A 196 0.33 -2.10 2.67
N ILE A 197 0.21 -1.08 1.83
CA ILE A 197 1.20 -0.68 0.84
C ILE A 197 1.85 0.61 1.34
N LEU A 198 3.17 0.64 1.42
CA LEU A 198 3.96 1.77 1.91
C LEU A 198 5.00 2.17 0.87
N LEU A 199 5.35 3.46 0.76
CA LEU A 199 6.61 3.83 0.09
C LEU A 199 7.78 3.78 1.07
N ASN A 200 8.83 3.07 0.68
CA ASN A 200 10.11 3.08 1.39
C ASN A 200 10.94 4.33 1.06
N GLU A 201 12.07 4.48 1.74
CA GLU A 201 12.97 5.63 1.61
C GLU A 201 13.53 5.82 0.19
N ASN A 202 13.58 4.73 -0.60
CA ASN A 202 14.00 4.73 -1.99
C ASN A 202 12.86 5.05 -2.97
N GLY A 203 11.63 5.19 -2.49
CA GLY A 203 10.45 5.48 -3.29
C GLY A 203 9.88 4.25 -4.00
N LEU A 204 10.29 3.07 -3.57
CA LEU A 204 9.68 1.82 -4.00
C LEU A 204 8.54 1.50 -3.05
N TYR A 205 7.52 0.83 -3.56
CA TYR A 205 6.46 0.32 -2.71
C TYR A 205 6.96 -0.91 -1.95
N ASP A 206 6.62 -1.00 -0.66
CA ASP A 206 6.77 -2.13 0.25
C ASP A 206 5.38 -2.61 0.65
N VAL A 207 5.23 -3.93 0.84
CA VAL A 207 3.95 -4.55 1.19
C VAL A 207 4.08 -5.18 2.57
N ILE A 208 3.19 -4.80 3.48
CA ILE A 208 3.12 -5.43 4.79
C ILE A 208 2.28 -6.70 4.66
N ILE A 209 2.96 -7.86 4.65
CA ILE A 209 2.34 -9.16 4.89
C ILE A 209 2.51 -9.52 6.36
N THR A 210 1.41 -9.88 7.01
CA THR A 210 1.44 -10.45 8.35
C THR A 210 1.09 -11.93 8.25
N ASP A 211 2.06 -12.80 8.53
CA ASP A 211 1.80 -14.24 8.69
C ASP A 211 1.17 -14.49 10.07
N SER A 212 0.03 -15.20 10.07
CA SER A 212 -0.73 -15.58 11.27
C SER A 212 0.02 -16.51 12.24
N GLN A 213 1.09 -17.19 11.80
CA GLN A 213 1.87 -18.08 12.66
C GLN A 213 3.24 -17.51 13.06
N LYS A 214 3.75 -16.51 12.33
CA LYS A 214 4.93 -15.74 12.69
C LYS A 214 4.73 -14.29 12.28
N HIS A 215 4.61 -13.42 13.29
CA HIS A 215 4.61 -11.98 13.11
C HIS A 215 5.99 -11.45 12.68
N GLU A 216 6.46 -11.82 11.49
CA GLU A 216 7.64 -11.27 10.85
C GLU A 216 7.19 -10.26 9.77
N ILE A 217 7.75 -9.05 9.83
CA ILE A 217 7.69 -8.09 8.73
C ILE A 217 8.73 -8.60 7.72
N TYR A 218 8.29 -9.06 6.55
CA TYR A 218 9.21 -9.43 5.48
C TYR A 218 9.72 -8.18 4.80
N GLU A 219 10.78 -7.59 5.37
CA GLU A 219 11.44 -6.42 4.80
C GLU A 219 12.40 -6.77 3.64
N ASP A 220 12.76 -8.05 3.40
CA ASP A 220 13.71 -8.35 2.31
C ASP A 220 13.84 -9.82 1.82
N SER A 221 12.88 -10.73 2.08
CA SER A 221 13.08 -12.15 1.74
C SER A 221 11.84 -12.90 1.27
N ILE A 222 11.40 -12.62 0.04
CA ILE A 222 10.58 -13.55 -0.75
C ILE A 222 11.46 -14.19 -1.82
N LEU A 223 12.62 -14.72 -1.42
CA LEU A 223 13.54 -15.45 -2.29
C LEU A 223 13.61 -16.95 -1.99
N ASP A 224 13.14 -17.39 -0.82
CA ASP A 224 13.34 -18.77 -0.35
C ASP A 224 12.06 -19.60 -0.20
N ALA A 225 10.92 -19.15 -0.74
CA ALA A 225 9.78 -20.06 -0.93
C ALA A 225 10.16 -21.07 -2.03
N PRO A 226 10.25 -22.38 -1.74
CA PRO A 226 10.74 -23.36 -2.71
C PRO A 226 9.79 -23.41 -3.92
N PHE A 227 10.32 -22.98 -5.07
CA PHE A 227 9.71 -23.10 -6.38
C PHE A 227 9.56 -24.60 -6.72
N VAL A 228 8.34 -25.15 -6.67
CA VAL A 228 8.04 -26.49 -7.18
C VAL A 228 7.20 -26.34 -8.45
N SER A 229 7.68 -27.01 -9.50
CA SER A 229 7.21 -27.00 -10.90
C SER A 229 5.68 -26.96 -11.11
N PRO A 230 5.16 -26.21 -12.11
CA PRO A 230 3.72 -25.94 -12.28
C PRO A 230 2.89 -27.08 -12.88
N ASN A 231 3.48 -28.26 -13.13
CA ASN A 231 2.75 -29.37 -13.76
C ASN A 231 1.96 -30.24 -12.76
N ALA A 232 1.92 -29.89 -11.48
CA ALA A 232 0.98 -30.48 -10.54
C ALA A 232 -0.34 -29.70 -10.59
N ARG A 233 -1.44 -30.36 -10.97
CA ARG A 233 -2.82 -29.90 -10.76
C ARG A 233 -3.19 -29.88 -9.27
N ASN A 234 -2.35 -29.27 -8.44
CA ASN A 234 -2.68 -28.90 -7.10
C ASN A 234 -2.87 -27.39 -7.14
N THR A 235 -4.11 -26.97 -7.04
CA THR A 235 -4.48 -25.64 -6.56
C THR A 235 -3.52 -25.26 -5.44
N PHE A 236 -2.64 -24.28 -5.70
CA PHE A 236 -2.01 -23.58 -4.59
C PHE A 236 -3.17 -22.87 -3.88
N ASN A 237 -3.68 -23.49 -2.82
CA ASN A 237 -4.35 -22.75 -1.78
C ASN A 237 -3.24 -21.90 -1.17
N ILE A 238 -2.98 -20.74 -1.76
CA ILE A 238 -2.51 -19.64 -0.94
C ILE A 238 -3.68 -19.43 0.01
N GLU A 239 -3.64 -20.05 1.19
CA GLU A 239 -4.40 -19.56 2.34
C GLU A 239 -3.80 -18.19 2.65
N ILE A 240 -4.17 -17.21 1.83
CA ILE A 240 -4.29 -15.86 2.34
C ILE A 240 -5.44 -16.02 3.31
N VAL A 241 -5.11 -16.24 4.58
CA VAL A 241 -6.06 -16.00 5.65
C VAL A 241 -6.31 -14.50 5.61
N VAL A 242 -7.19 -14.08 4.72
CA VAL A 242 -7.75 -12.75 4.75
C VAL A 242 -8.65 -12.77 5.97
N HIS A 243 -8.10 -12.37 7.11
CA HIS A 243 -8.97 -12.00 8.20
C HIS A 243 -9.81 -10.82 7.71
N GLU A 244 -11.13 -11.04 7.76
CA GLU A 244 -12.21 -10.08 7.65
C GLU A 244 -11.78 -8.69 8.12
N GLU A 245 -11.62 -7.74 7.19
CA GLU A 245 -11.36 -6.34 7.52
C GLU A 245 -10.19 -6.16 8.52
N ASN A 246 -9.95 -4.95 9.02
CA ASN A 246 -9.27 -4.80 10.31
C ASN A 246 -10.32 -4.87 11.43
N VAL A 247 -11.16 -5.92 11.47
CA VAL A 247 -12.03 -6.14 12.64
C VAL A 247 -11.18 -6.84 13.70
N GLY A 248 -10.39 -6.07 14.44
CA GLY A 248 -9.76 -6.57 15.66
C GLY A 248 -8.45 -5.92 16.09
N VAL A 249 -7.66 -5.35 15.17
CA VAL A 249 -6.42 -4.63 15.55
C VAL A 249 -6.83 -3.26 16.10
N PRO A 250 -6.71 -3.03 17.41
CA PRO A 250 -7.28 -1.85 18.01
C PRO A 250 -6.42 -0.63 17.72
N ASN A 251 -7.07 0.53 17.58
CA ASN A 251 -6.40 1.79 17.32
C ASN A 251 -6.23 2.57 18.64
N LEU A 252 -4.99 2.82 19.00
CA LEU A 252 -4.63 3.71 20.10
C LEU A 252 -4.72 5.16 19.61
N ASP A 253 -5.51 5.95 20.33
CA ASP A 253 -5.67 7.39 20.12
C ASP A 253 -5.43 8.08 21.47
N PHE A 254 -4.51 9.04 21.49
CA PHE A 254 -4.20 9.79 22.70
C PHE A 254 -4.98 11.09 22.74
N ASN A 255 -5.55 11.40 23.90
CA ASN A 255 -6.11 12.72 24.14
C ASN A 255 -4.98 13.75 24.32
N CYS A 256 -4.57 14.37 23.22
CA CYS A 256 -3.47 15.34 23.17
C CYS A 256 -3.75 16.68 23.82
N THR A 257 -5.01 16.98 24.18
CA THR A 257 -5.36 18.19 24.92
C THR A 257 -4.63 18.26 26.27
N ASN A 258 -4.42 17.10 26.92
CA ASN A 258 -3.81 17.01 28.24
C ASN A 258 -2.38 16.44 28.22
N MET A 259 -1.84 16.13 27.05
CA MET A 259 -0.45 15.64 26.89
C MET A 259 0.24 16.17 25.62
N PRO A 260 0.25 17.51 25.40
CA PRO A 260 0.69 18.08 24.14
C PRO A 260 2.17 17.79 23.80
N ARG A 261 3.08 17.71 24.78
CA ARG A 261 4.50 17.42 24.52
C ARG A 261 4.75 15.95 24.24
N VAL A 262 4.00 15.06 24.88
CA VAL A 262 4.01 13.63 24.52
C VAL A 262 3.52 13.43 23.08
N CYS A 263 2.39 14.01 22.72
CA CYS A 263 1.88 13.91 21.35
C CYS A 263 2.84 14.55 20.33
N GLN A 264 3.53 15.63 20.71
CA GLN A 264 4.60 16.20 19.89
C GLN A 264 5.76 15.22 19.70
N ASN A 265 6.20 14.51 20.75
CA ASN A 265 7.25 13.49 20.61
C ASN A 265 6.83 12.37 19.65
N ILE A 266 5.59 11.88 19.78
CA ILE A 266 5.05 10.84 18.89
C ILE A 266 4.98 11.34 17.43
N ARG A 267 4.48 12.56 17.20
CA ARG A 267 4.46 13.18 15.87
C ARG A 267 5.87 13.30 15.28
N ASN A 268 6.84 13.78 16.06
CA ASN A 268 8.23 13.89 15.63
C ASN A 268 8.84 12.52 15.31
N ALA A 269 8.55 11.52 16.14
CA ALA A 269 9.04 10.16 15.95
C ALA A 269 8.48 9.56 14.64
N ILE A 270 7.18 9.68 14.41
CA ILE A 270 6.53 9.22 13.18
C ILE A 270 7.07 9.98 11.96
N ALA A 271 7.22 11.30 12.05
CA ALA A 271 7.81 12.12 10.98
C ALA A 271 9.26 11.71 10.68
N SER A 272 10.00 11.23 11.69
CA SER A 272 11.35 10.66 11.53
C SER A 272 11.37 9.19 11.07
N GLY A 273 10.23 8.64 10.64
CA GLY A 273 10.13 7.29 10.08
C GLY A 273 9.85 6.18 11.11
N LYS A 274 9.52 6.50 12.36
CA LYS A 274 9.09 5.46 13.33
C LYS A 274 7.72 4.91 12.94
N THR A 275 7.60 3.58 12.96
CA THR A 275 6.35 2.89 12.60
C THR A 275 5.17 3.25 13.51
N ARG A 276 3.96 3.19 12.96
CA ARG A 276 2.69 3.32 13.68
C ARG A 276 2.11 1.97 14.09
N SER A 277 2.59 0.89 13.50
CA SER A 277 2.20 -0.47 13.86
C SER A 277 3.09 -0.98 14.99
N LEU A 278 2.48 -1.26 16.13
CA LEU A 278 3.18 -1.57 17.37
C LEU A 278 2.74 -2.93 17.90
N GLN A 279 3.70 -3.74 18.30
CA GLN A 279 3.42 -5.05 18.89
C GLN A 279 3.65 -5.00 20.39
N ARG A 280 2.63 -5.31 21.19
CA ARG A 280 2.72 -5.27 22.65
C ARG A 280 3.70 -6.33 23.17
N ILE A 281 4.54 -5.96 24.14
CA ILE A 281 5.28 -6.90 24.98
C ILE A 281 4.83 -6.80 26.44
N THR A 282 4.85 -7.92 27.16
CA THR A 282 4.44 -8.01 28.58
C THR A 282 5.56 -8.46 29.51
N ASP A 283 6.67 -8.98 28.99
CA ASP A 283 7.86 -9.31 29.80
C ASP A 283 8.45 -8.04 30.43
N LYS A 284 8.31 -7.93 31.75
CA LYS A 284 8.79 -6.80 32.54
C LYS A 284 10.29 -6.57 32.43
N ASN A 285 11.09 -7.63 32.27
CA ASN A 285 12.53 -7.50 32.11
C ASN A 285 12.87 -6.88 30.76
N GLN A 286 12.19 -7.30 29.69
CA GLN A 286 12.37 -6.72 28.38
C GLN A 286 11.90 -5.25 28.33
N ILE A 287 10.75 -4.93 28.93
CA ILE A 287 10.27 -3.54 29.02
C ILE A 287 11.27 -2.65 29.76
N LYS A 288 11.88 -3.14 30.86
CA LYS A 288 12.92 -2.40 31.58
C LYS A 288 14.16 -2.21 30.72
N LYS A 289 14.58 -3.22 29.95
CA LYS A 289 15.70 -3.11 29.00
C LYS A 289 15.40 -2.08 27.91
N ASN A 290 14.20 -2.10 27.33
CA ASN A 290 13.78 -1.13 26.33
C ASN A 290 13.82 0.29 26.90
N ARG A 291 13.22 0.51 28.09
CA ARG A 291 13.26 1.82 28.74
C ARG A 291 14.68 2.28 29.05
N GLN A 292 15.55 1.40 29.52
CA GLN A 292 16.94 1.73 29.77
C GLN A 292 17.69 2.06 28.47
N ALA A 293 17.40 1.36 27.38
CA ALA A 293 18.03 1.59 26.08
C ALA A 293 17.59 2.93 25.45
N ALA A 294 16.32 3.30 25.59
CA ALA A 294 15.79 4.58 25.11
C ALA A 294 16.19 5.74 26.04
N CYS A 295 15.82 5.66 27.31
CA CYS A 295 15.88 6.78 28.25
C CYS A 295 17.03 6.72 29.26
N GLY A 296 17.78 5.61 29.35
CA GLY A 296 18.78 5.41 30.40
C GLY A 296 19.98 6.36 30.37
N LYS A 297 20.18 7.07 29.25
CA LYS A 297 21.20 8.13 29.08
C LYS A 297 20.60 9.52 28.92
N VAL A 298 19.27 9.66 29.01
CA VAL A 298 18.57 10.93 28.82
C VAL A 298 18.40 11.61 30.18
N THR A 299 18.98 12.79 30.34
CA THR A 299 18.84 13.61 31.55
C THR A 299 17.88 14.76 31.29
N CYS A 300 16.72 14.74 31.95
CA CYS A 300 15.77 15.85 31.92
C CYS A 300 16.07 16.83 33.05
N THR A 301 16.52 18.04 32.69
CA THR A 301 17.00 19.06 33.64
C THR A 301 15.89 19.94 34.21
N ALA A 302 14.75 20.02 33.52
CA ALA A 302 13.59 20.75 34.01
C ALA A 302 12.92 20.01 35.18
N PRO A 303 12.54 20.71 36.27
CA PRO A 303 11.82 20.11 37.39
C PRO A 303 10.55 19.39 36.92
N ASN A 304 10.28 18.21 37.49
CA ASN A 304 9.11 17.39 37.17
C ASN A 304 8.99 16.99 35.68
N ASN A 305 10.10 16.94 34.94
CA ASN A 305 10.12 16.31 33.61
C ASN A 305 10.66 14.89 33.69
N SER A 306 10.20 14.06 32.75
CA SER A 306 10.66 12.70 32.54
C SER A 306 10.94 12.47 31.05
N CYS A 307 11.81 11.52 30.75
CA CYS A 307 12.00 11.03 29.40
C CYS A 307 10.75 10.25 28.96
N ASP A 308 10.21 10.61 27.80
CA ASP A 308 9.20 9.88 27.05
C ASP A 308 9.85 9.28 25.80
N GLU A 309 9.35 8.13 25.35
CA GLU A 309 9.93 7.35 24.27
C GLU A 309 8.87 6.87 23.27
N TYR A 310 9.16 7.04 21.98
CA TYR A 310 8.40 6.41 20.90
C TYR A 310 9.34 5.74 19.87
N PRO A 311 9.14 4.46 19.52
CA PRO A 311 8.09 3.55 20.01
C PRO A 311 8.18 3.22 21.51
N PHE A 312 7.04 2.90 22.14
CA PHE A 312 6.93 2.75 23.60
C PHE A 312 7.79 1.60 24.13
N ALA A 313 8.33 1.72 25.35
CA ALA A 313 9.08 0.61 25.97
C ALA A 313 8.27 -0.69 26.12
N SER A 314 6.94 -0.62 26.11
CA SER A 314 6.03 -1.79 26.12
C SER A 314 5.73 -2.38 24.74
N THR A 315 6.54 -2.07 23.72
CA THR A 315 6.42 -2.67 22.39
C THR A 315 7.72 -3.30 21.90
N SER A 316 7.61 -4.22 20.94
CA SER A 316 8.77 -4.87 20.30
C SER A 316 9.67 -3.87 19.56
N GLN A 317 9.08 -2.79 19.02
CA GLN A 317 9.77 -1.72 18.30
C GLN A 317 10.40 -0.67 19.25
N GLY A 318 10.09 -0.75 20.55
CA GLY A 318 10.63 0.16 21.56
C GLY A 318 12.07 -0.16 21.92
N GLY A 319 12.72 0.78 22.60
CA GLY A 319 14.08 0.61 23.10
C GLY A 319 15.13 1.35 22.28
N ALA A 320 16.20 0.65 21.88
CA ALA A 320 17.32 1.29 21.20
C ALA A 320 16.86 1.95 19.89
N GLY A 321 17.22 3.21 19.70
CA GLY A 321 16.80 3.98 18.52
C GLY A 321 15.40 4.58 18.62
N ALA A 322 14.67 4.42 19.74
CA ALA A 322 13.44 5.18 19.97
C ALA A 322 13.74 6.69 20.01
N THR A 323 12.80 7.49 19.49
CA THR A 323 12.85 8.94 19.60
C THR A 323 12.44 9.32 21.02
N THR A 324 13.30 10.07 21.70
CA THR A 324 13.10 10.46 23.10
C THR A 324 12.89 11.95 23.25
N MET A 325 12.01 12.36 24.16
CA MET A 325 11.82 13.76 24.52
C MET A 325 11.60 13.93 26.02
N CYS A 326 12.14 15.00 26.60
CA CYS A 326 11.82 15.38 27.97
C CYS A 326 10.46 16.08 28.01
N VAL A 327 9.47 15.43 28.63
CA VAL A 327 8.09 15.90 28.77
C VAL A 327 7.71 16.06 30.25
N PRO A 328 6.70 16.86 30.61
CA PRO A 328 6.20 16.92 31.97
C PRO A 328 5.78 15.54 32.47
N LEU A 329 6.16 15.21 33.71
CA LEU A 329 5.86 13.93 34.35
C LEU A 329 4.35 13.65 34.37
N SER A 330 3.53 14.69 34.53
CA SER A 330 2.07 14.57 34.48
C SER A 330 1.56 14.10 33.11
N GLU A 331 2.15 14.57 32.01
CA GLU A 331 1.83 14.11 30.66
C GLU A 331 2.26 12.66 30.44
N ASN A 332 3.48 12.31 30.85
CA ASN A 332 4.00 10.95 30.71
C ASN A 332 3.18 9.93 31.51
N ASN A 333 2.75 10.31 32.72
CA ASN A 333 1.83 9.49 33.53
C ASN A 333 0.46 9.33 32.86
N SER A 334 -0.05 10.40 32.23
CA SER A 334 -1.32 10.37 31.48
C SER A 334 -1.22 9.42 30.27
N GLN A 335 -0.13 9.49 29.52
CA GLN A 335 0.16 8.58 28.41
C GLN A 335 0.17 7.12 28.90
N GLY A 336 0.92 6.81 29.95
CA GLY A 336 0.97 5.47 30.53
C GLY A 336 -0.41 4.97 31.01
N GLY A 337 -1.23 5.86 31.58
CA GLY A 337 -2.60 5.57 31.99
C GLY A 337 -3.52 5.24 30.82
N GLN A 338 -3.47 6.03 29.74
CA GLN A 338 -4.25 5.80 28.53
C GLN A 338 -3.81 4.53 27.80
N LEU A 339 -2.50 4.29 27.71
CA LEU A 339 -1.95 3.07 27.12
C LEU A 339 -2.39 1.82 27.88
N ALA A 340 -2.30 1.84 29.22
CA ALA A 340 -2.77 0.74 30.05
C ALA A 340 -4.30 0.53 29.95
N GLY A 341 -5.08 1.62 29.88
CA GLY A 341 -6.52 1.59 29.66
C GLY A 341 -6.89 0.99 28.31
N PHE A 342 -6.19 1.39 27.26
CA PHE A 342 -6.33 0.88 25.91
C PHE A 342 -6.08 -0.62 25.84
N TYR A 343 -4.98 -1.10 26.43
CA TYR A 343 -4.67 -2.53 26.46
C TYR A 343 -5.75 -3.36 27.16
N ARG A 344 -6.31 -2.86 28.27
CA ARG A 344 -7.41 -3.56 28.98
C ARG A 344 -8.70 -3.52 28.18
N LYS A 345 -9.10 -2.35 27.69
CA LYS A 345 -10.37 -2.13 26.97
C LYS A 345 -10.45 -3.00 25.72
N ASN A 346 -9.36 -3.12 24.98
CA ASN A 346 -9.31 -3.85 23.72
C ASN A 346 -8.71 -5.25 23.85
N ASN A 347 -8.49 -5.74 25.09
CA ASN A 347 -7.92 -7.07 25.35
C ASN A 347 -6.62 -7.36 24.56
N VAL A 348 -5.76 -6.35 24.38
CA VAL A 348 -4.48 -6.49 23.67
C VAL A 348 -3.56 -7.36 24.52
N LYS A 349 -3.17 -8.55 24.08
CA LYS A 349 -2.30 -9.48 24.81
C LYS A 349 -0.84 -9.31 24.43
N ASP A 350 0.03 -10.12 25.04
CA ASP A 350 1.42 -10.23 24.61
C ASP A 350 1.49 -10.61 23.13
N LYS A 351 2.34 -9.93 22.36
CA LYS A 351 2.53 -10.10 20.91
C LYS A 351 1.37 -9.67 20.02
N ASP A 352 0.28 -9.16 20.59
CA ASP A 352 -0.80 -8.58 19.80
C ASP A 352 -0.37 -7.23 19.22
N TRP A 353 -0.81 -6.98 17.99
CA TRP A 353 -0.60 -5.72 17.30
C TRP A 353 -1.67 -4.70 17.65
N PHE A 354 -1.28 -3.43 17.63
CA PHE A 354 -2.17 -2.29 17.69
C PHE A 354 -1.57 -1.13 16.91
N ASN A 355 -2.42 -0.22 16.44
CA ASN A 355 -1.98 0.91 15.61
C ASN A 355 -2.05 2.21 16.40
N MET A 356 -1.02 3.04 16.29
CA MET A 356 -1.05 4.43 16.75
C MET A 356 -1.73 5.31 15.69
N ARG A 357 -2.90 5.86 15.99
CA ARG A 357 -3.51 6.91 15.15
C ARG A 357 -2.71 8.21 15.28
N SER A 358 -2.77 9.05 14.25
CA SER A 358 -2.05 10.33 14.25
C SER A 358 -2.52 11.18 15.44
N PRO A 359 -1.64 11.48 16.42
CA PRO A 359 -1.98 12.33 17.56
C PRO A 359 -1.84 13.83 17.25
#